data_AF-A0A944I853-F1
#
_entry.id   AF-A0A944I853-F1
#
_cell.length_a   1.000
_cell.length_b   1.000
_cell.length_c   1.000
_cell.angle_alpha   90.00
_cell.angle_beta   90.00
_cell.angle_gamma   90.00
#
_symmetry.space_group_name_H-M   'P 1'
#
loop_
_entity.id
_entity.type
_entity.pdbx_description
1 polymer ?
#
loop_
_entity_poly.entity_id
_entity_poly.type
_entity_poly.pdbx_seq_one_letter_code
_entity_poly.pdbx_strand_id
1 'polypeptide(L)'
;MQRTDADRQRRLHLADASSGSPPRLLPWTTEDGKQCLLSTGDEGGLLSWLADDFEAVQLGMGADVLSATRKVLDNPLSPYAEVRYAALRLSECLTDALRIAESRGLRLSAPDIEEDDSDSENDPESPA
;
A
#
# COMPACT_ATOMS: atom_id res chain seq x y z
N MET A 1 24.54 3.66 27.48
CA MET A 1 24.52 4.10 26.07
C MET A 1 23.32 5.04 25.92
N GLN A 2 23.54 6.36 26.07
CA GLN A 2 22.49 7.36 26.19
C GLN A 2 21.84 7.62 24.81
N ARG A 3 20.53 7.35 24.68
CA ARG A 3 19.73 7.82 23.53
C ARG A 3 19.80 9.34 23.50
N THR A 4 20.28 9.91 22.39
CA THR A 4 20.50 11.36 22.28
C THR A 4 19.18 12.09 22.12
N ASP A 5 19.11 13.32 22.62
CA ASP A 5 17.93 14.19 22.47
C ASP A 5 17.54 14.34 20.99
N ALA A 6 18.52 14.34 20.09
CA ALA A 6 18.34 14.32 18.64
C ALA A 6 17.51 13.13 18.12
N ASP A 7 17.65 11.93 18.71
CA ASP A 7 16.84 10.76 18.35
C ASP A 7 15.40 10.89 18.86
N ARG A 8 15.23 11.53 20.02
CA ARG A 8 13.91 11.84 20.58
C ARG A 8 13.21 12.91 19.74
N GLN A 9 13.89 14.00 19.38
CA GLN A 9 13.37 15.03 18.47
C GLN A 9 13.06 14.45 17.08
N ARG A 10 13.89 13.58 16.52
CA ARG A 10 13.58 12.90 15.25
C ARG A 10 12.32 12.06 15.33
N ARG A 11 12.16 11.28 16.42
CA ARG A 11 10.95 10.47 16.64
C ARG A 11 9.70 11.33 16.81
N LEU A 12 9.81 12.45 17.52
CA LEU A 12 8.70 13.38 17.71
C LEU A 12 8.33 14.09 16.40
N HIS A 13 9.30 14.50 15.59
CA HIS A 13 9.06 15.12 14.28
C HIS A 13 8.46 14.12 13.26
N LEU A 14 8.84 12.84 13.34
CA LEU A 14 8.21 11.75 12.58
C LEU A 14 6.77 11.46 13.04
N ALA A 15 6.50 11.58 14.34
CA ALA A 15 5.16 11.39 14.91
C ALA A 15 4.22 12.58 14.60
N ASP A 16 4.74 13.81 14.61
CA ASP A 16 3.99 15.01 14.26
C ASP A 16 3.62 15.03 12.76
N ALA A 17 4.52 14.52 11.90
CA ALA A 17 4.24 14.23 10.49
C ALA A 17 3.30 13.05 10.25
N SER A 18 2.99 12.24 11.28
CA SER A 18 2.01 11.14 11.21
C SER A 18 0.60 11.53 11.65
N SER A 19 0.38 12.82 11.95
CA SER A 19 -0.96 13.39 12.17
C SER A 19 -1.77 13.53 10.86
N GLY A 20 -1.17 13.15 9.73
CA GLY A 20 -1.76 13.12 8.39
C GLY A 20 -1.78 11.71 7.79
N SER A 21 -2.35 11.60 6.58
CA SER A 21 -2.62 10.38 5.80
C SER A 21 -1.75 9.16 6.11
N PRO A 22 -2.31 7.93 6.16
CA PRO A 22 -1.54 6.71 6.32
C PRO A 22 -0.40 6.60 5.27
N PRO A 23 0.79 6.11 5.66
CA PRO A 23 1.96 6.07 4.80
C PRO A 23 1.76 5.12 3.62
N ARG A 24 2.31 5.47 2.46
CA ARG A 24 2.17 4.71 1.21
C ARG A 24 3.36 3.78 1.00
N LEU A 25 3.12 2.57 0.49
CA LEU A 25 4.19 1.68 0.07
C LEU A 25 4.76 2.14 -1.27
N LEU A 26 6.06 2.35 -1.33
CA LEU A 26 6.78 2.63 -2.57
C LEU A 26 7.04 1.34 -3.34
N PRO A 27 7.10 1.39 -4.68
CA PRO A 27 7.19 0.19 -5.51
C PRO A 27 8.54 -0.53 -5.40
N TRP A 28 9.59 0.12 -4.91
CA TRP A 28 10.87 -0.52 -4.63
C TRP A 28 11.00 -0.98 -3.17
N THR A 29 11.68 -2.11 -3.00
CA THR A 29 12.25 -2.52 -1.72
C THR A 29 13.67 -2.00 -1.58
N THR A 30 14.17 -1.91 -0.35
CA THR A 30 15.62 -1.73 -0.13
C THR A 30 16.38 -2.98 -0.61
N GLU A 31 17.71 -2.89 -0.72
CA GLU A 31 18.57 -4.05 -1.00
C GLU A 31 18.35 -5.21 -0.02
N ASP A 32 18.06 -4.90 1.27
CA ASP A 32 17.70 -5.88 2.30
C ASP A 32 16.28 -6.48 2.15
N GLY A 33 15.52 -6.12 1.12
CA GLY A 33 14.13 -6.54 0.93
C GLY A 33 13.10 -5.84 1.84
N LYS A 34 13.49 -4.79 2.58
CA LYS A 34 12.56 -4.04 3.44
C LYS A 34 11.65 -3.14 2.59
N GLN A 35 10.42 -2.99 3.04
CA GLN A 35 9.44 -2.11 2.40
C GLN A 35 9.89 -0.64 2.55
N CYS A 36 9.83 0.11 1.46
CA CYS A 36 10.01 1.56 1.51
C CYS A 36 8.64 2.24 1.67
N LEU A 37 8.54 3.19 2.62
CA LEU A 37 7.33 3.92 2.94
C LEU A 37 7.50 5.41 2.59
N LEU A 38 6.47 5.99 1.98
CA LEU A 38 6.36 7.42 1.70
C LEU A 38 5.29 8.02 2.63
N SER A 39 5.70 8.95 3.50
CA SER A 39 4.75 9.80 4.20
C SER A 39 4.35 10.95 3.28
N THR A 40 3.06 11.07 2.97
CA THR A 40 2.56 12.09 2.04
C THR A 40 2.13 13.39 2.72
N GLY A 41 2.21 13.48 4.05
CA GLY A 41 1.69 14.63 4.81
C GLY A 41 0.17 14.67 4.73
N ASP A 42 -0.36 15.27 3.67
CA ASP A 42 -1.80 15.40 3.44
C ASP A 42 -2.28 14.44 2.34
N GLU A 43 -3.50 13.92 2.48
CA GLU A 43 -4.18 13.24 1.37
C GLU A 43 -4.39 14.22 0.21
N GLY A 44 -4.06 13.81 -1.01
CA GLY A 44 -4.21 14.65 -2.21
C GLY A 44 -3.07 15.66 -2.46
N GLY A 45 -1.99 15.65 -1.66
CA GLY A 45 -0.80 16.46 -1.92
C GLY A 45 -0.02 16.03 -3.19
N LEU A 46 0.97 16.84 -3.61
CA LEU A 46 1.79 16.58 -4.80
C LEU A 46 2.45 15.18 -4.80
N LEU A 47 2.92 14.74 -3.63
CA LEU A 47 3.53 13.41 -3.47
C LEU A 47 2.50 12.28 -3.58
N SER A 48 1.27 12.52 -3.12
CA SER A 48 0.16 11.57 -3.30
C SER A 48 -0.16 11.41 -4.77
N TRP A 49 -0.31 12.52 -5.50
CA TRP A 49 -0.60 12.52 -6.94
C TRP A 49 0.51 11.83 -7.75
N LEU A 50 1.78 12.14 -7.46
CA LEU A 50 2.91 11.49 -8.11
C LEU A 50 2.93 9.99 -7.82
N ALA A 51 2.65 9.58 -6.59
CA ALA A 51 2.54 8.16 -6.25
C ALA A 51 1.41 7.48 -7.04
N ASP A 52 0.24 8.11 -7.16
CA ASP A 52 -0.88 7.57 -7.94
C ASP A 52 -0.53 7.43 -9.44
N ASP A 53 0.23 8.38 -10.00
CA ASP A 53 0.74 8.30 -11.38
C ASP A 53 1.71 7.13 -11.57
N PHE A 54 2.66 6.94 -10.65
CA PHE A 54 3.58 5.79 -10.67
C PHE A 54 2.85 4.45 -10.54
N GLU A 55 1.82 4.36 -9.69
CA GLU A 55 0.97 3.16 -9.60
C GLU A 55 0.26 2.90 -10.94
N ALA A 56 -0.30 3.94 -11.57
CA ALA A 56 -1.00 3.81 -12.85
C ALA A 56 -0.06 3.36 -13.97
N VAL A 57 1.15 3.92 -14.07
CA VAL A 57 2.17 3.52 -15.04
C VAL A 57 2.55 2.04 -14.87
N GLN A 58 2.79 1.58 -13.64
CA GLN A 58 3.14 0.18 -13.37
C GLN A 58 2.01 -0.78 -13.72
N LEU A 59 0.77 -0.44 -13.39
CA LEU A 59 -0.39 -1.25 -13.80
C LEU A 59 -0.55 -1.29 -15.33
N GLY A 60 -0.29 -0.18 -16.01
CA GLY A 60 -0.25 -0.11 -17.48
C GLY A 60 0.82 -1.03 -18.07
N MET A 61 2.04 -0.99 -17.54
CA MET A 61 3.12 -1.90 -17.95
C MET A 61 2.73 -3.37 -17.75
N GLY A 62 2.07 -3.69 -16.63
CA GLY A 62 1.53 -5.03 -16.37
C GLY A 62 0.50 -5.46 -17.41
N ALA A 63 -0.40 -4.56 -17.82
CA ALA A 63 -1.37 -4.83 -18.87
C ALA A 63 -0.71 -5.10 -20.23
N ASP A 64 0.32 -4.33 -20.58
CA ASP A 64 1.10 -4.52 -21.81
C ASP A 64 1.84 -5.87 -21.82
N VAL A 65 2.49 -6.23 -20.70
CA VAL A 65 3.16 -7.53 -20.53
C VAL A 65 2.16 -8.68 -20.63
N LEU A 66 0.97 -8.54 -20.01
CA LEU A 66 -0.08 -9.55 -20.11
C LEU A 66 -0.56 -9.74 -21.55
N SER A 67 -0.75 -8.63 -22.28
CA SER A 67 -1.13 -8.65 -23.69
C SER A 67 -0.09 -9.35 -24.58
N ALA A 68 1.19 -9.05 -24.37
CA ALA A 68 2.28 -9.71 -25.08
C ALA A 68 2.40 -11.19 -24.72
N THR A 69 2.25 -11.54 -23.43
CA THR A 69 2.33 -12.91 -22.96
C THR A 69 1.22 -13.79 -23.54
N ARG A 70 -0.01 -13.28 -23.64
CA ARG A 70 -1.12 -14.03 -24.27
C ARG A 70 -0.76 -14.49 -25.69
N LYS A 71 -0.13 -13.62 -26.49
CA LYS A 71 0.32 -13.98 -27.85
C LYS A 71 1.34 -15.12 -27.87
N VAL A 72 2.23 -15.17 -26.88
CA VAL A 72 3.21 -16.28 -26.72
C VAL A 72 2.49 -17.57 -26.33
N LEU A 73 1.54 -17.50 -25.39
CA LEU A 73 0.84 -18.67 -24.88
C LEU A 73 -0.20 -19.23 -25.86
N ASP A 74 -0.78 -18.40 -26.72
CA ASP A 74 -1.75 -18.81 -27.75
C ASP A 74 -1.08 -19.62 -28.88
N ASN A 75 0.25 -19.55 -29.00
CA ASN A 75 1.01 -20.36 -29.95
C ASN A 75 1.55 -21.64 -29.27
N PRO A 76 0.99 -22.84 -29.54
CA PRO A 76 1.46 -24.08 -28.92
C PRO A 76 2.87 -24.49 -29.37
N LEU A 77 3.41 -23.85 -30.41
CA LEU A 77 4.78 -24.07 -30.89
C LEU A 77 5.76 -23.00 -30.40
N SER A 78 5.34 -22.10 -29.50
CA SER A 78 6.24 -21.08 -28.97
C SER A 78 7.45 -21.72 -28.27
N PRO A 79 8.68 -21.24 -28.54
CA PRO A 79 9.88 -21.76 -27.92
C PRO A 79 9.82 -21.71 -26.40
N TYR A 80 10.36 -22.74 -25.74
CA TYR A 80 10.46 -22.80 -24.27
C TYR A 80 11.06 -21.52 -23.66
N ALA A 81 12.09 -20.95 -24.31
CA ALA A 81 12.74 -19.74 -23.83
C ALA A 81 11.80 -18.53 -23.80
N GLU A 82 10.92 -18.38 -24.79
CA GLU A 82 9.93 -17.31 -24.85
C GLU A 82 8.85 -17.48 -23.78
N VAL A 83 8.35 -18.71 -23.60
CA VAL A 83 7.38 -19.02 -22.53
C VAL A 83 7.98 -18.74 -21.15
N ARG A 84 9.23 -19.16 -20.92
CA ARG A 84 9.95 -18.87 -19.66
C ARG A 84 10.15 -17.38 -19.46
N TYR A 85 10.54 -16.64 -20.49
CA TYR A 85 10.70 -15.19 -20.41
C TYR A 85 9.37 -14.49 -20.09
N ALA A 86 8.28 -14.87 -20.76
CA ALA A 86 6.96 -14.32 -20.51
C ALA A 86 6.49 -14.59 -19.07
N ALA A 87 6.75 -15.80 -18.53
CA ALA A 87 6.46 -16.13 -17.15
C ALA A 87 7.26 -15.28 -16.14
N LEU A 88 8.54 -15.02 -16.40
CA LEU A 88 9.36 -14.12 -15.57
C LEU A 88 8.78 -12.70 -15.56
N ARG A 89 8.46 -12.15 -16.72
CA ARG A 89 7.87 -10.80 -16.83
C ARG A 89 6.51 -10.70 -16.16
N LEU A 90 5.66 -11.73 -16.28
CA LEU A 90 4.41 -11.79 -15.54
C LEU A 90 4.63 -11.82 -14.02
N SER A 91 5.63 -12.55 -13.54
CA SER A 91 5.91 -12.63 -12.10
C SER A 91 6.35 -11.28 -11.52
N GLU A 92 7.14 -10.50 -12.27
CA GLU A 92 7.52 -9.13 -11.91
C GLU A 92 6.26 -8.24 -11.81
N CYS A 93 5.46 -8.18 -12.88
CA CYS A 93 4.27 -7.34 -12.90
C CYS A 93 3.20 -7.74 -11.87
N LEU A 94 3.07 -9.03 -11.55
CA LEU A 94 2.16 -9.49 -10.49
C LEU A 94 2.65 -9.05 -9.11
N THR A 95 3.97 -9.07 -8.88
CA THR A 95 4.56 -8.57 -7.63
C THR A 95 4.25 -7.08 -7.45
N ASP A 96 4.43 -6.29 -8.52
CA ASP A 96 4.10 -4.86 -8.51
C ASP A 96 2.60 -4.64 -8.23
N ALA A 97 1.72 -5.37 -8.91
CA ALA A 97 0.27 -5.25 -8.74
C ALA A 97 -0.19 -5.59 -7.31
N LEU A 98 0.36 -6.65 -6.71
CA LEU A 98 0.05 -7.02 -5.32
C LEU A 98 0.51 -5.96 -4.34
N ARG A 99 1.68 -5.35 -4.58
CA ARG A 99 2.21 -4.27 -3.74
C ARG A 99 1.38 -3.00 -3.84
N ILE A 100 0.89 -2.66 -5.03
CA ILE A 100 -0.06 -1.55 -5.23
C ILE A 100 -1.38 -1.83 -4.51
N ALA A 101 -1.89 -3.06 -4.59
CA ALA A 101 -3.11 -3.45 -3.89
C ALA A 101 -2.96 -3.34 -2.35
N GLU A 102 -1.83 -3.77 -1.80
CA GLU A 102 -1.48 -3.60 -0.38
C GLU A 102 -1.43 -2.11 0.01
N SER A 103 -0.72 -1.29 -0.78
CA SER A 103 -0.62 0.16 -0.58
C SER A 103 -1.98 0.87 -0.58
N ARG A 104 -2.89 0.44 -1.46
CA ARG A 104 -4.27 0.96 -1.53
C ARG A 104 -5.11 0.48 -0.35
N GLY A 105 -4.97 -0.79 0.03
CA GLY A 105 -5.67 -1.36 1.19
C GLY A 105 -5.32 -0.65 2.50
N LEU A 106 -4.06 -0.28 2.70
CA LEU A 106 -3.60 0.49 3.88
C LEU A 106 -4.21 1.89 3.98
N ARG A 107 -4.76 2.44 2.88
CA ARG A 107 -5.41 3.76 2.83
C ARG A 107 -6.92 3.69 3.04
N LEU A 108 -7.53 2.51 3.06
CA LEU A 108 -8.95 2.37 3.35
C LEU A 108 -9.15 2.44 4.87
N SER A 109 -9.92 3.41 5.36
CA SER A 109 -10.34 3.43 6.77
C SER A 109 -11.07 2.13 7.10
N ALA A 110 -10.83 1.59 8.30
CA ALA A 110 -11.68 0.51 8.81
C ALA A 110 -13.13 1.03 8.86
N PRO A 111 -14.14 0.19 8.53
CA PRO A 111 -15.53 0.61 8.69
C PRO A 111 -15.73 1.05 10.14
N ASP A 112 -16.30 2.23 10.34
CA ASP A 112 -16.75 2.71 11.63
C ASP A 112 -17.75 1.68 12.15
N ILE A 113 -17.29 0.76 13.00
CA ILE A 113 -18.20 -0.02 13.83
C ILE A 113 -18.68 1.01 14.84
N GLU A 114 -19.79 1.67 14.51
CA GLU A 114 -20.57 2.41 15.50
C GLU A 114 -20.84 1.41 16.63
N GLU A 115 -20.11 1.57 17.75
CA GLU A 115 -20.48 0.94 19.00
C GLU A 115 -21.87 1.48 19.31
N ASP A 116 -22.87 0.65 19.04
CA ASP A 116 -24.27 0.87 19.38
C ASP A 116 -24.34 0.99 20.91
N ASP A 117 -24.17 2.22 21.40
CA ASP A 117 -24.44 2.64 22.79
C ASP A 117 -25.97 2.60 23.03
N SER A 118 -26.58 1.44 22.77
CA SER A 118 -27.90 1.09 23.24
C SER A 118 -27.75 0.06 24.36
N ASP A 119 -27.73 0.52 25.62
CA ASP A 119 -28.97 0.46 26.40
C ASP A 119 -28.79 0.81 27.88
N SER A 120 -29.63 1.78 28.26
CA SER A 120 -30.35 1.92 29.53
C SER A 120 -29.62 2.47 30.76
N GLU A 121 -29.86 3.76 30.98
CA GLU A 121 -30.17 4.30 32.30
C GLU A 121 -31.09 3.33 33.05
N ASN A 122 -30.55 2.61 34.03
CA ASN A 122 -31.36 1.87 35.00
C ASN A 122 -31.41 2.69 36.29
N ASP A 123 -32.38 3.60 36.36
CA ASP A 123 -32.70 4.29 37.60
C ASP A 123 -34.16 3.96 38.00
N PRO A 124 -34.38 2.94 38.85
CA PRO A 124 -35.63 2.79 39.55
C PRO A 124 -35.47 3.22 41.00
N GLU A 125 -36.05 4.39 41.28
CA GLU A 125 -37.01 4.62 42.37
C GLU A 125 -36.54 4.40 43.82
N SER A 126 -36.43 5.53 44.55
CA SER A 126 -36.24 5.55 46.00
C SER A 126 -37.59 5.45 46.74
N PRO A 127 -37.75 4.47 47.65
CA PRO A 127 -38.54 4.65 48.88
C PRO A 127 -37.63 4.38 50.11
N ALA A 128 -37.82 4.92 51.31
CA ALA A 128 -38.99 5.44 52.01
C ALA A 128 -38.58 6.56 53.00
#